data_AF-A0A6P0YLF2-F1
#
_entry.id   AF-A0A6P0YLF2-F1
#
_cell.length_a   1.000
_cell.length_b   1.000
_cell.length_c   1.000
_cell.angle_alpha   90.00
_cell.angle_beta   90.00
_cell.angle_gamma   90.00
#
_symmetry.space_group_name_H-M   'P 1'
#
loop_
_entity.id
_entity.type
_entity.pdbx_description
1 polymer ?
#
loop_
_entity_poly.entity_id
_entity_poly.type
_entity_poly.pdbx_seq_one_letter_code
_entity_poly.pdbx_strand_id
1 'polypeptide(L)' 'MRITILALGTRGDVQPYIALGLGLQAAGHQVKIASLDIFEDFISNKGL' A
#
# COMPACT_ATOMS: atom_id res chain seq x y z
N MET A 1 5.75 13.25 5.13
CA MET A 1 6.25 13.18 3.73
C MET A 1 5.17 12.56 2.85
N ARG A 2 5.22 12.73 1.52
CA ARG A 2 4.34 12.04 0.57
C ARG A 2 5.11 10.88 -0.04
N ILE A 3 4.63 9.66 0.16
CA ILE A 3 5.31 8.42 -0.23
C ILE A 3 4.37 7.61 -1.12
N THR A 4 4.82 7.23 -2.31
CA THR A 4 4.10 6.28 -3.17
C THR A 4 4.88 4.99 -3.24
N ILE A 5 4.24 3.88 -2.92
CA ILE A 5 4.82 2.54 -3.01
C ILE A 5 4.27 1.87 -4.26
N LEU A 6 5.15 1.50 -5.19
CA LEU A 6 4.80 0.72 -6.36
C LEU A 6 4.89 -0.76 -6.00
N ALA A 7 3.75 -1.44 -5.97
CA ALA A 7 3.64 -2.85 -5.63
C ALA A 7 3.05 -3.60 -6.82
N LEU A 8 3.92 -4.11 -7.69
CA LEU A 8 3.54 -4.89 -8.87
C LEU A 8 3.90 -6.36 -8.63
N GLY A 9 3.01 -7.27 -9.03
CA GLY A 9 3.25 -8.70 -8.90
C GLY A 9 2.03 -9.44 -8.34
N THR A 10 2.31 -10.48 -7.56
CA THR A 10 1.30 -11.33 -6.93
C THR A 10 0.84 -10.76 -5.59
N ARG A 11 -0.15 -11.40 -4.97
CA ARG A 11 -0.59 -11.04 -3.61
C ARG A 11 0.56 -11.11 -2.59
N GLY A 12 1.48 -12.06 -2.74
CA GLY A 12 2.65 -12.20 -1.87
C GLY A 12 3.60 -11.00 -1.97
N ASP A 13 3.65 -10.37 -3.14
CA ASP A 13 4.42 -9.15 -3.37
C ASP A 13 3.68 -7.92 -2.80
N VAL A 14 2.36 -7.82 -2.98
CA VAL A 14 1.57 -6.65 -2.55
C VAL A 14 1.37 -6.55 -1.03
N GLN A 15 1.10 -7.67 -0.37
CA GLN A 15 0.71 -7.69 1.04
C GLN A 15 1.76 -7.10 2.02
N PRO A 16 3.08 -7.35 1.87
CA PRO A 16 4.10 -6.73 2.71
C PRO A 16 4.12 -5.20 2.59
N TYR A 17 3.84 -4.65 1.41
CA TYR A 17 3.81 -3.20 1.19
C TYR A 17 2.60 -2.53 1.85
N ILE A 18 1.48 -3.23 2.00
CA ILE A 18 0.34 -2.76 2.81
C ILE A 18 0.78 -2.58 4.26
N ALA A 19 1.45 -3.59 4.84
CA ALA A 19 1.95 -3.51 6.22
C ALA A 19 2.95 -2.35 6.41
N LEU A 20 3.88 -2.19 5.46
CA LEU A 20 4.81 -1.06 5.44
C LEU A 20 4.07 0.28 5.34
N GLY A 21 3.09 0.38 4.44
CA GLY A 21 2.32 1.61 4.23
C GLY A 21 1.57 2.06 5.49
N LEU A 22 0.95 1.11 6.21
CA LEU A 22 0.29 1.37 7.49
C LEU A 22 1.29 1.86 8.55
N GLY A 23 2.48 1.24 8.62
CA GLY A 23 3.54 1.69 9.54
C GLY A 23 4.02 3.11 9.24
N LEU A 24 4.18 3.46 7.96
CA LEU A 24 4.56 4.80 7.52
C LEU A 24 3.44 5.83 7.78
N GLN A 25 2.17 5.46 7.62
CA GLN A 25 1.04 6.29 8.03
C GLN A 25 1.04 6.54 9.54
N ALA A 26 1.25 5.51 10.35
CA ALA A 26 1.36 5.63 11.81
C ALA A 26 2.53 6.53 12.24
N ALA A 27 3.61 6.58 11.46
CA ALA A 27 4.72 7.50 11.64
C ALA A 27 4.44 8.95 11.15
N GLY A 28 3.22 9.24 10.69
CA GLY A 28 2.79 10.58 10.27
C GLY A 28 3.09 10.92 8.81
N HIS A 29 3.27 9.92 7.94
CA HIS A 29 3.45 10.13 6.51
C HIS A 29 2.14 9.95 5.73
N GLN A 30 1.99 10.68 4.63
CA GLN A 30 0.93 10.42 3.65
C GLN A 30 1.43 9.36 2.68
N VAL A 31 0.75 8.23 2.65
CA VAL A 31 1.15 7.06 1.86
C VAL A 31 0.06 6.73 0.86
N LYS A 32 0.49 6.30 -0.33
CA LYS A 32 -0.36 5.70 -1.36
C LYS A 32 0.31 4.41 -1.86
N ILE A 33 -0.48 3.38 -2.12
CA ILE A 33 0.00 2.19 -2.84
C ILE A 33 -0.55 2.21 -4.26
N ALA A 34 0.33 2.07 -5.24
CA ALA A 34 -0.02 1.89 -6.64
C ALA A 34 0.26 0.44 -7.04
N SER A 35 -0.79 -0.27 -7.45
CA SER A 35 -0.77 -1.69 -7.83
C SER A 35 -1.67 -1.95 -9.04
N LEU A 36 -1.83 -3.21 -9.40
CA LEU A 36 -2.81 -3.66 -10.40
C LEU A 36 -4.24 -3.49 -9.84
N ASP A 37 -5.18 -3.23 -10.74
CA ASP A 37 -6.61 -3.05 -10.47
C ASP A 37 -7.23 -4.18 -9.63
N ILE A 38 -6.81 -5.42 -9.87
CA ILE A 38 -7.24 -6.61 -9.10
C ILE A 38 -6.97 -6.52 -7.59
N PHE A 39 -6.11 -5.60 -7.15
CA PHE A 39 -5.80 -5.39 -5.73
C PHE A 39 -6.40 -4.10 -5.16
N GLU A 40 -7.21 -3.35 -5.91
CA GLU A 40 -7.83 -2.10 -5.46
C GLU A 40 -8.60 -2.31 -4.14
N ASP A 41 -9.50 -3.28 -4.09
CA ASP A 41 -10.26 -3.62 -2.88
C ASP A 41 -9.35 -4.12 -1.75
N PHE A 42 -8.28 -4.84 -2.09
CA PHE A 42 -7.35 -5.38 -1.10
C PHE A 42 -6.57 -4.27 -0.37
N ILE A 43 -6.30 -3.16 -1.08
CA ILE A 43 -5.53 -2.01 -0.59
C ILE A 43 -6.46 -0.96 0.04
N SER A 44 -7.50 -0.53 -0.67
CA SER A 44 -8.38 0.59 -0.28
C SER A 44 -9.13 0.33 1.03
N ASN A 45 -9.50 -0.93 1.30
CA ASN A 45 -10.12 -1.34 2.57
C ASN A 45 -9.21 -1.15 3.80
N LYS A 46 -7.93 -0.82 3.60
CA LYS A 46 -6.96 -0.51 4.67
C LYS A 46 -6.68 0.98 4.81
N GLY A 47 -7.34 1.84 4.02
CA GLY A 47 -7.12 3.30 4.04
C GLY A 47 -5.81 3.74 3.38
N LEU A 48 -5.32 2.95 2.40
CA LEU A 48 -4.11 3.17 1.62
C LEU A 48 -4.39 3.36 0.12
#